data_AF-A0A0M2KH43-F1
#
_entry.id   AF-A0A0M2KH43-F1
#
_cell.length_a   1.000
_cell.length_b   1.000
_cell.length_c   1.000
_cell.angle_alpha   90.00
_cell.angle_beta   90.00
_cell.angle_gamma   90.00
#
_symmetry.space_group_name_H-M   'P 1'
#
loop_
_entity.id
_entity.type
_entity.pdbx_description
1 polymer ?
#
loop_
_entity_poly.entity_id
_entity_poly.type
_entity_poly.pdbx_seq_one_letter_code
_entity_poly.pdbx_strand_id
1 'polypeptide(L)'
;MELWREVTGQPEITQVDVRRIKAREHIDMDTGEVTENPIASAAAEVGKYATKPSDYVTKKGKDFYVANGSVVNLLAHALKGKRLIGWGGELDKIRKRLELADAEGRNVDLVDTGGESEQIRAMSHWIYRWVPGLKNYVN
;
A
#
# COMPACT_ATOMS: atom_id res chain seq x y z
N MET A 1 -21.61 -6.10 -4.67
CA MET A 1 -21.18 -6.65 -3.37
C MET A 1 -20.16 -7.77 -3.54
N GLU A 2 -20.40 -8.74 -4.44
CA GLU A 2 -19.44 -9.82 -4.74
C GLU A 2 -18.02 -9.32 -5.05
N LEU A 3 -17.88 -8.34 -5.93
CA LEU A 3 -16.57 -7.77 -6.28
C LEU A 3 -15.78 -7.31 -5.05
N TRP A 4 -16.42 -6.60 -4.11
CA TRP A 4 -15.78 -6.12 -2.88
C TRP A 4 -15.36 -7.27 -1.97
N ARG A 5 -16.21 -8.31 -1.83
CA ARG A 5 -15.89 -9.51 -1.05
C ARG A 5 -14.73 -10.28 -1.67
N GLU A 6 -14.69 -10.38 -2.99
CA GLU A 6 -13.62 -11.02 -3.75
C GLU A 6 -12.29 -10.28 -3.58
N VAL A 7 -12.24 -8.97 -3.85
CA VAL A 7 -10.97 -8.22 -3.79
C VAL A 7 -10.39 -8.13 -2.38
N THR A 8 -11.25 -8.02 -1.36
CA THR A 8 -10.85 -7.93 0.06
C THR A 8 -10.66 -9.28 0.73
N GLY A 9 -11.21 -10.36 0.17
CA GLY A 9 -11.26 -11.68 0.79
C GLY A 9 -12.17 -11.74 2.02
N GLN A 10 -13.10 -10.80 2.19
CA GLN A 10 -13.95 -10.71 3.38
C GLN A 10 -15.43 -10.98 3.04
N PRO A 11 -15.93 -12.21 3.30
CA PRO A 11 -17.31 -12.57 2.98
C PRO A 11 -18.33 -11.81 3.85
N GLU A 12 -17.91 -11.36 5.04
CA GLU A 12 -18.73 -10.67 6.03
C GLU A 12 -19.16 -9.25 5.61
N ILE A 13 -18.60 -8.68 4.52
CA ILE A 13 -18.99 -7.35 4.05
C ILE A 13 -20.45 -7.40 3.57
N THR A 14 -21.36 -6.76 4.28
CA THR A 14 -22.80 -6.73 3.98
C THR A 14 -23.25 -5.44 3.30
N GLN A 15 -22.50 -4.35 3.46
CA GLN A 15 -22.82 -3.03 2.88
C GLN A 15 -21.55 -2.28 2.47
N VAL A 16 -21.65 -1.48 1.40
CA VAL A 16 -20.59 -0.56 0.96
C VAL A 16 -21.23 0.80 0.72
N ASP A 17 -20.65 1.86 1.31
CA ASP A 17 -21.02 3.24 1.01
C ASP A 17 -20.31 3.68 -0.28
N VAL A 18 -21.08 4.03 -1.32
CA VAL A 18 -20.56 4.48 -2.61
C VAL A 18 -21.03 5.91 -2.83
N ARG A 19 -20.06 6.84 -2.89
CA ARG A 19 -20.33 8.26 -3.11
C ARG A 19 -19.79 8.70 -4.45
N ARG A 20 -20.57 9.50 -5.18
CA ARG A 20 -20.10 10.14 -6.42
C ARG A 20 -19.20 11.32 -6.08
N ILE A 21 -18.11 11.44 -6.82
CA ILE A 21 -17.14 12.51 -6.65
C ILE A 21 -17.07 13.30 -7.94
N LYS A 22 -17.10 14.64 -7.83
CA LYS A 22 -17.07 15.53 -8.98
C LYS A 22 -15.62 15.78 -9.36
N ALA A 23 -15.24 15.30 -10.55
CA ALA A 23 -13.96 15.65 -11.14
C ALA A 23 -13.87 17.16 -11.37
N ARG A 24 -12.70 17.73 -11.11
CA ARG A 24 -12.38 19.12 -11.43
C ARG A 24 -11.29 19.11 -12.50
N GLU A 25 -11.52 19.87 -13.56
CA GLU A 25 -10.48 20.09 -14.56
C GLU A 25 -9.41 20.98 -13.94
N HIS A 26 -8.16 20.52 -14.05
CA HIS A 26 -7.01 21.36 -13.77
C HIS A 26 -6.61 22.02 -15.09
N ILE A 27 -6.88 23.31 -15.20
CA ILE A 27 -6.60 24.10 -16.41
C ILE A 27 -5.28 24.81 -16.19
N ASP A 28 -4.35 24.63 -17.12
CA ASP A 28 -3.12 25.40 -17.16
C ASP A 28 -3.45 26.89 -17.39
N MET A 29 -2.91 27.77 -16.54
CA MET A 29 -3.22 29.20 -16.66
C MET A 29 -2.54 29.87 -17.86
N ASP A 30 -1.46 29.28 -18.38
CA ASP A 30 -0.66 29.84 -19.48
C ASP A 30 -1.13 29.29 -20.84
N THR A 31 -1.53 28.01 -20.91
CA THR A 31 -1.97 27.37 -22.16
C THR A 31 -3.48 27.21 -22.30
N GLY A 32 -4.24 27.28 -21.20
CA GLY A 32 -5.68 27.06 -21.19
C GLY A 32 -6.09 25.60 -21.43
N GLU A 33 -5.11 24.68 -21.49
CA GLU A 33 -5.36 23.26 -21.71
C GLU A 33 -5.56 22.51 -20.38
N VAL A 34 -6.30 21.42 -20.44
CA VAL A 34 -6.48 20.52 -19.29
C VAL A 34 -5.19 19.72 -19.10
N THR A 35 -4.51 19.93 -17.98
CA THR A 35 -3.17 19.35 -17.72
C THR A 35 -3.20 17.89 -17.30
N GLU A 36 -4.32 17.42 -16.76
CA GLU A 36 -4.47 16.06 -16.23
C GLU A 36 -5.85 15.49 -16.54
N ASN A 37 -5.94 14.16 -16.68
CA ASN A 37 -7.22 13.48 -16.78
C ASN A 37 -8.04 13.74 -15.50
N PRO A 38 -9.16 14.48 -15.56
CA PRO A 38 -9.90 14.93 -14.36
C PRO A 38 -10.45 13.76 -13.54
N ILE A 39 -10.79 12.65 -14.20
CA ILE A 39 -11.32 11.44 -13.54
C ILE A 39 -10.17 10.72 -12.81
N ALA A 40 -9.02 10.56 -13.45
CA ALA A 40 -7.86 9.94 -12.83
C ALA A 40 -7.36 10.75 -11.63
N SER A 41 -7.31 12.08 -11.75
CA SER A 41 -6.92 13.00 -10.68
C SER A 41 -7.91 12.93 -9.50
N ALA A 42 -9.22 12.93 -9.78
CA ALA A 42 -10.24 12.74 -8.74
C ALA A 42 -10.15 11.36 -8.06
N ALA A 43 -9.91 10.30 -8.82
CA ALA A 43 -9.73 8.96 -8.25
C ALA A 43 -8.48 8.87 -7.35
N ALA A 44 -7.36 9.45 -7.80
CA ALA A 44 -6.12 9.50 -7.03
C ALA A 44 -6.31 10.29 -5.73
N GLU A 45 -6.97 11.44 -5.77
CA GLU A 45 -7.24 12.26 -4.58
C GLU A 45 -8.05 11.49 -3.52
N VAL A 46 -9.05 10.74 -3.97
CA VAL A 46 -9.93 9.96 -3.09
C VAL A 46 -9.20 8.74 -2.53
N GLY A 47 -8.36 8.11 -3.35
CA GLY A 47 -7.46 7.05 -2.91
C GLY A 47 -6.54 7.48 -1.76
N LYS A 48 -6.05 8.74 -1.77
CA LYS A 48 -5.19 9.27 -0.69
C LYS A 48 -5.90 9.25 0.67
N TYR A 49 -7.20 9.52 0.71
CA TYR A 49 -7.96 9.59 1.96
C TYR A 49 -8.33 8.21 2.51
N ALA A 50 -8.44 7.18 1.67
CA ALA A 50 -8.77 5.83 2.14
C ALA A 50 -7.66 5.21 3.02
N THR A 51 -6.42 5.68 2.89
CA THR A 51 -5.26 5.14 3.60
C THR A 51 -4.53 6.17 4.46
N LYS A 52 -5.14 7.33 4.72
CA LYS A 52 -4.45 8.41 5.43
C LYS A 52 -4.19 7.98 6.88
N PRO A 53 -2.93 7.98 7.36
CA PRO A 53 -2.62 7.52 8.71
C PRO A 53 -3.37 8.29 9.80
N SER A 54 -3.65 9.58 9.59
CA SER A 54 -4.39 10.41 10.56
C SER A 54 -5.79 9.88 10.88
N ASP A 55 -6.38 9.08 10.00
CA ASP A 55 -7.78 8.66 10.11
C ASP A 55 -7.94 7.43 11.01
N TYR A 56 -6.85 6.71 11.24
CA TYR A 56 -6.81 5.53 12.11
C TYR A 56 -5.61 5.48 13.05
N VAL A 57 -4.72 6.48 13.06
CA VAL A 57 -3.60 6.65 13.99
C VAL A 57 -3.70 8.01 14.66
N THR A 58 -3.74 8.04 15.99
CA THR A 58 -3.89 9.24 16.80
C THR A 58 -2.70 9.42 17.74
N LYS A 59 -2.12 10.62 17.76
CA LYS A 59 -1.08 10.99 18.72
C LYS A 59 -1.71 11.23 20.11
N LYS A 60 -1.21 10.55 21.13
CA LYS A 60 -1.68 10.62 22.52
C LYS A 60 -0.63 11.18 23.51
N GLY A 61 0.60 11.42 23.05
CA GLY A 61 1.69 12.00 23.83
C GLY A 61 2.84 12.46 22.95
N LYS A 62 3.96 12.92 23.53
CA LYS A 62 5.12 13.47 22.81
C LYS A 62 5.63 12.52 21.71
N ASP A 63 5.72 11.24 22.03
CA ASP A 63 6.15 10.15 21.14
C ASP A 63 5.26 8.90 21.23
N PHE A 64 3.99 9.08 21.62
CA PHE A 64 3.04 7.98 21.80
C PHE A 64 1.88 8.09 20.81
N TYR A 65 1.66 7.02 20.05
CA TYR A 65 0.63 6.91 19.02
C TYR A 65 -0.23 5.68 19.28
N VAL A 66 -1.53 5.81 19.07
CA VAL A 66 -2.51 4.72 19.18
C VAL A 66 -3.21 4.57 17.85
N ALA A 67 -3.32 3.35 17.36
CA ALA A 67 -4.07 3.04 16.14
C ALA A 67 -5.45 2.45 16.47
N ASN A 68 -6.43 2.67 15.61
CA ASN A 68 -7.72 2.00 15.66
C ASN A 68 -7.52 0.51 15.31
N GLY A 69 -7.58 -0.35 16.33
CA GLY A 69 -7.31 -1.77 16.19
C GLY A 69 -8.20 -2.48 15.18
N SER A 70 -9.47 -2.07 15.04
CA SER A 70 -10.40 -2.66 14.08
C SER A 70 -9.98 -2.37 12.63
N VAL A 71 -9.58 -1.13 12.34
CA VAL A 71 -9.09 -0.73 11.01
C VAL A 71 -7.78 -1.45 10.67
N VAL A 72 -6.84 -1.49 11.63
CA VAL A 72 -5.55 -2.17 11.43
C VAL A 72 -5.75 -3.67 11.23
N ASN A 73 -6.64 -4.32 11.98
CA ASN A 73 -6.94 -5.73 11.81
C ASN A 73 -7.62 -6.01 10.47
N LEU A 74 -8.55 -5.15 10.04
CA LEU A 74 -9.22 -5.27 8.75
C LEU A 74 -8.22 -5.21 7.60
N LEU A 75 -7.32 -4.22 7.63
CA LEU A 75 -6.24 -4.06 6.66
C LEU A 75 -5.29 -5.27 6.69
N ALA A 76 -4.87 -5.72 7.87
CA ALA A 76 -3.98 -6.88 8.00
C ALA A 76 -4.59 -8.15 7.39
N HIS A 77 -5.89 -8.39 7.58
CA HIS A 77 -6.60 -9.52 6.97
C HIS A 77 -6.76 -9.35 5.45
N ALA A 78 -7.19 -8.17 5.01
CA ALA A 78 -7.38 -7.89 3.58
C ALA A 78 -6.08 -7.97 2.78
N LEU A 79 -4.94 -7.62 3.39
CA LEU A 79 -3.62 -7.62 2.76
C LEU A 79 -2.89 -8.95 2.95
N LYS A 80 -3.42 -9.89 3.74
CA LYS A 80 -2.78 -11.18 4.00
C LYS A 80 -2.55 -11.94 2.69
N GLY A 81 -1.30 -12.31 2.42
CA GLY A 81 -0.92 -13.03 1.21
C GLY A 81 -0.83 -12.16 -0.05
N LYS A 82 -1.13 -10.86 0.02
CA LYS A 82 -0.92 -9.91 -1.07
C LYS A 82 0.48 -9.31 -0.95
N ARG A 83 1.19 -9.16 -2.07
CA ARG A 83 2.47 -8.47 -2.11
C ARG A 83 2.21 -6.97 -2.20
N LEU A 84 2.71 -6.22 -1.23
CA LEU A 84 2.66 -4.76 -1.23
C LEU A 84 4.00 -4.25 -1.73
N ILE A 85 4.12 -4.14 -3.06
CA ILE A 85 5.34 -3.69 -3.71
C ILE A 85 5.07 -2.27 -4.19
N GLY A 86 5.65 -1.29 -3.50
CA GLY A 86 5.59 0.11 -3.87
C GLY A 86 7.00 0.69 -3.90
N TRP A 87 7.46 1.05 -5.09
CA TRP A 87 8.77 1.66 -5.26
C TRP A 87 8.65 3.17 -5.20
N GLY A 88 8.95 3.75 -4.04
CA GLY A 88 8.96 5.19 -3.82
C GLY A 88 10.25 5.65 -3.14
N GLY A 89 10.65 6.89 -3.40
CA GLY A 89 11.82 7.51 -2.74
C GLY A 89 13.11 6.72 -2.95
N GLU A 90 13.81 6.41 -1.86
CA GLU A 90 15.08 5.66 -1.90
C GLU A 90 14.92 4.23 -2.42
N LEU A 91 13.78 3.59 -2.18
CA LEU A 91 13.54 2.22 -2.65
C LEU A 91 13.44 2.18 -4.19
N ASP A 92 12.91 3.22 -4.83
CA ASP A 92 12.89 3.31 -6.30
C ASP A 92 14.30 3.50 -6.89
N LYS A 93 15.15 4.28 -6.21
CA LYS A 93 16.55 4.47 -6.63
C LYS A 93 17.33 3.14 -6.55
N ILE A 94 17.16 2.40 -5.46
CA ILE A 94 17.79 1.10 -5.26
C ILE A 94 17.28 0.10 -6.31
N ARG A 95 15.96 0.06 -6.56
CA ARG A 95 15.36 -0.77 -7.61
C ARG A 95 16.03 -0.54 -8.96
N LYS A 96 16.13 0.72 -9.39
CA LYS A 96 16.75 1.10 -10.66
C LYS A 96 18.22 0.70 -10.74
N ARG A 97 18.96 0.84 -9.64
CA ARG A 97 20.38 0.46 -9.56
C ARG A 97 20.59 -1.05 -9.63
N LEU A 98 19.67 -1.83 -9.07
CA LEU A 98 19.72 -3.29 -9.06
C LEU A 98 19.06 -3.93 -10.28
N GLU A 99 18.57 -3.11 -11.22
CA GLU A 99 17.88 -3.57 -12.44
C GLU A 99 16.76 -4.59 -12.16
N LEU A 100 16.08 -4.43 -11.02
CA LEU A 100 15.01 -5.35 -10.64
C LEU A 100 13.90 -5.27 -11.68
N ALA A 101 13.48 -6.45 -12.16
CA ALA A 101 12.37 -6.58 -13.09
C ALA A 101 11.11 -5.90 -12.53
N ASP A 102 10.29 -5.36 -13.44
CA ASP A 102 9.03 -4.73 -13.06
C ASP A 102 8.15 -5.74 -12.34
N ALA A 103 7.84 -5.48 -11.07
CA ALA A 103 7.09 -6.41 -10.24
C ALA A 103 5.65 -6.63 -10.73
N GLU A 104 5.13 -5.73 -11.56
CA GLU A 104 3.81 -5.85 -12.22
C GLU A 104 3.91 -6.44 -13.64
N GLY A 105 5.12 -6.76 -14.11
CA GLY A 105 5.34 -7.33 -15.42
C GLY A 105 4.66 -8.68 -15.59
N ARG A 106 3.95 -8.85 -16.70
CA ARG A 106 3.03 -9.98 -16.95
C ARG A 106 3.65 -11.38 -16.82
N ASN A 107 4.96 -11.51 -17.03
CA ASN A 107 5.72 -12.76 -16.98
C ASN A 107 6.98 -12.64 -16.11
N VAL A 108 6.96 -11.77 -15.09
CA VAL A 108 8.15 -11.59 -14.25
C VAL A 108 8.24 -12.70 -13.21
N ASP A 109 9.34 -13.45 -13.28
CA ASP A 109 9.71 -14.40 -12.25
C ASP A 109 10.30 -13.65 -11.05
N LEU A 110 9.46 -13.48 -10.04
CA LEU A 110 9.84 -12.85 -8.77
C LEU A 110 10.37 -13.86 -7.75
N VAL A 111 10.51 -15.13 -8.15
CA VAL A 111 11.01 -16.23 -7.33
C VAL A 111 12.07 -16.99 -8.14
N ASP A 112 13.02 -16.25 -8.71
CA ASP A 112 14.20 -16.87 -9.31
C ASP A 112 15.14 -17.33 -8.18
N THR A 113 15.20 -18.64 -7.94
CA THR A 113 16.16 -19.25 -7.01
C THR A 113 17.45 -19.75 -7.69
N GLY A 114 17.67 -19.43 -8.97
CA GLY A 114 18.99 -19.32 -9.61
C GLY A 114 19.91 -20.55 -9.71
N GLY A 115 19.58 -21.70 -9.13
CA GLY A 115 20.46 -22.88 -9.13
C GLY A 115 21.21 -23.09 -7.81
N GLU A 116 22.02 -24.17 -7.75
CA GLU A 116 22.61 -24.71 -6.52
C GLU A 116 23.12 -23.64 -5.57
N SER A 117 22.70 -23.76 -4.32
CA SER A 117 23.04 -22.87 -3.21
C SER A 117 24.55 -22.85 -2.98
N GLU A 118 25.28 -21.99 -3.71
CA GLU A 118 26.53 -21.46 -3.18
C GLU A 118 26.15 -20.73 -1.90
N GLN A 119 26.62 -21.25 -0.77
CA GLN A 119 26.39 -20.68 0.55
C GLN A 119 26.82 -19.22 0.53
N ILE A 120 25.87 -18.30 0.35
CA ILE A 120 26.10 -16.87 0.44
C ILE A 120 26.60 -16.61 1.86
N ARG A 121 27.90 -16.34 1.95
CA ARG A 121 28.64 -16.13 3.18
C ARG A 121 28.11 -14.87 3.86
N ALA A 122 27.28 -15.08 4.88
CA ALA A 122 26.83 -14.10 5.86
C ALA A 122 26.31 -12.76 5.28
N MET A 123 25.14 -12.78 4.64
CA MET A 123 24.28 -11.59 4.57
C MET A 123 23.27 -11.65 5.71
N SER A 124 23.32 -10.67 6.61
CA SER A 124 22.32 -10.51 7.68
C SER A 124 20.95 -10.24 7.05
N HIS A 125 20.07 -11.24 7.06
CA HIS A 125 18.69 -11.10 6.64
C HIS A 125 17.90 -10.39 7.73
N TRP A 126 17.60 -9.12 7.53
CA TRP A 126 16.63 -8.39 8.36
C TRP A 126 15.23 -8.67 7.83
N ILE A 127 14.58 -9.69 8.39
CA ILE A 127 13.19 -10.00 8.08
C ILE A 127 12.30 -9.12 8.95
N TYR A 128 11.77 -8.05 8.36
CA TYR A 128 10.73 -7.24 9.01
C TYR A 128 9.39 -7.97 8.86
N ARG A 129 8.89 -8.53 9.95
CA ARG A 129 7.56 -9.14 10.00
C ARG A 129 6.56 -8.13 10.53
N TRP A 130 5.50 -7.88 9.77
CA TRP A 130 4.31 -7.22 10.32
C TRP A 130 3.62 -8.20 11.27
N VAL A 131 3.68 -7.92 12.57
CA VAL A 131 2.94 -8.67 13.60
C VAL A 131 1.77 -7.78 14.03
N PRO A 132 0.55 -8.01 13.53
CA PRO A 132 -0.62 -7.31 14.02
C PRO A 132 -0.94 -7.85 15.42
N GLY A 133 -0.41 -7.17 16.45
CA GLY A 133 -0.68 -7.51 17.86
C GLY A 133 0.28 -6.81 18.83
N LEU A 134 -0.29 -6.22 19.89
CA LEU A 134 0.46 -5.81 21.08
C LEU A 134 1.07 -7.07 21.73
N LYS A 135 2.39 -7.20 21.74
CA LYS A 135 3.05 -8.00 22.78
C LYS A 135 4.19 -7.31 23.52
N ASN A 136 4.76 -6.21 23.02
CA ASN A 136 5.98 -5.63 23.61
C ASN A 136 5.93 -4.10 23.82
N TYR A 137 4.84 -3.57 24.40
CA TYR A 137 4.87 -2.23 25.00
C TYR A 137 4.29 -2.29 26.41
N VAL A 138 5.01 -2.98 27.30
CA VAL A 138 4.89 -2.80 28.75
C VAL A 138 6.31 -2.60 29.29
N ASN A 139 6.57 -1.38 29.73
CA ASN A 139 7.39 -1.04 30.89
C ASN A 139 6.80 0.23 31.48
#